data_AF-A0A438FK54-F1
#
_entry.id   AF-A0A438FK54-F1
#
_cell.length_a   1.000
_cell.length_b   1.000
_cell.length_c   1.000
_cell.angle_alpha   90.00
_cell.angle_beta   90.00
_cell.angle_gamma   90.00
#
_symmetry.space_group_name_H-M   'P 1'
#
loop_
_entity.id
_entity.type
_entity.pdbx_description
1 polymer ?
#
loop_
_entity_poly.entity_id
_entity_poly.type
_entity_poly.pdbx_seq_one_letter_code
_entity_poly.pdbx_strand_id
1 'polypeptide(L)'
;MGSATTERLIPLAATLISLILIHSTPAISSLSSPTAYEVLDDNNFPAGLLPDGVSSYDLNITTGQFSVYFNRTCRFSLQNSYHLKYKPTFNGYISNGKLSSLKGVYVRVFLVWREIEEIVRREDDLVFSMRISSYVFPIDYFEERPQCLCVLKCGGGQASKET
;
A
#
# COMPACT_ATOMS: atom_id res chain seq x y z
N MET A 1 0.24 -10.96 -80.27
CA MET A 1 -0.08 -9.56 -79.88
C MET A 1 -1.52 -9.51 -79.41
N GLY A 2 -1.79 -8.78 -78.32
CA GLY A 2 -3.16 -8.46 -77.85
C GLY A 2 -3.55 -9.09 -76.52
N SER A 3 -3.21 -8.41 -75.44
CA SER A 3 -3.71 -8.62 -74.07
C SER A 3 -5.13 -8.08 -73.92
N ALA A 4 -5.97 -8.73 -73.11
CA ALA A 4 -7.08 -8.06 -72.42
C ALA A 4 -7.44 -8.85 -71.15
N THR A 5 -6.89 -8.38 -70.04
CA THR A 5 -7.09 -8.81 -68.67
C THR A 5 -8.50 -8.46 -68.22
N THR A 6 -9.30 -9.46 -67.84
CA THR A 6 -10.64 -9.26 -67.26
C THR A 6 -10.50 -8.85 -65.79
N GLU A 7 -10.73 -7.57 -65.50
CA GLU A 7 -10.84 -7.06 -64.13
C GLU A 7 -12.06 -7.66 -63.43
N ARG A 8 -11.81 -8.52 -62.44
CA ARG A 8 -12.82 -8.90 -61.46
C ARG A 8 -12.81 -7.88 -60.34
N LEU A 9 -13.80 -6.98 -60.35
CA LEU A 9 -14.15 -6.11 -59.23
C LEU A 9 -14.55 -6.98 -58.03
N ILE A 10 -13.62 -7.13 -57.09
CA ILE A 10 -13.89 -7.72 -55.78
C ILE A 10 -14.66 -6.66 -54.97
N PRO A 11 -15.82 -6.98 -54.38
CA PRO A 11 -16.59 -6.01 -53.61
C PRO A 11 -15.78 -5.61 -52.36
N LEU A 12 -15.44 -4.31 -52.27
CA LEU A 12 -14.71 -3.65 -51.17
C LEU A 12 -15.32 -3.85 -49.77
N ALA A 13 -16.51 -4.47 -49.67
CA ALA A 13 -17.16 -4.77 -48.40
C ALA A 13 -16.59 -6.03 -47.71
N ALA A 14 -15.91 -6.93 -48.43
CA ALA A 14 -15.40 -8.18 -47.85
C ALA A 14 -14.00 -8.05 -47.21
N THR A 15 -13.28 -6.96 -47.47
CA THR A 15 -11.92 -6.74 -46.92
C THR A 15 -11.92 -6.00 -45.58
N LEU A 16 -13.05 -5.41 -45.17
CA LEU A 16 -13.17 -4.68 -43.89
C LEU A 16 -13.40 -5.60 -42.67
N ILE A 17 -13.82 -6.85 -42.88
CA ILE A 17 -14.09 -7.79 -41.78
C ILE A 17 -12.80 -8.53 -41.35
N SER A 18 -11.75 -8.52 -42.18
CA SER A 18 -10.47 -9.16 -41.87
C SER A 18 -9.50 -8.29 -41.06
N LEU A 19 -9.82 -7.02 -40.78
CA LEU A 19 -8.92 -6.11 -40.05
C LEU A 19 -9.19 -6.02 -38.54
N ILE A 20 -10.19 -6.74 -38.02
CA ILE A 20 -10.53 -6.75 -36.58
C ILE A 20 -9.79 -7.87 -35.82
N LEU A 21 -8.77 -8.47 -36.42
CA LEU A 21 -7.70 -9.12 -35.65
C LEU A 21 -6.72 -8.04 -35.16
N ILE A 22 -7.25 -7.05 -34.44
CA ILE A 22 -6.44 -6.17 -33.62
C ILE A 22 -5.72 -7.11 -32.66
N HIS A 23 -4.42 -7.21 -32.88
CA HIS A 23 -3.50 -7.93 -32.03
C HIS A 23 -3.69 -7.39 -30.62
N SER A 24 -4.36 -8.17 -29.77
CA SER A 24 -4.22 -8.00 -28.32
C SER A 24 -2.77 -8.37 -28.02
N THR A 25 -1.88 -7.38 -28.13
CA THR A 25 -0.56 -7.47 -27.52
C THR A 25 -0.83 -7.80 -26.06
N PRO A 26 -0.37 -8.94 -25.52
CA PRO A 26 -0.41 -9.11 -24.08
C PRO A 26 0.36 -7.92 -23.52
N ALA A 27 -0.32 -7.07 -22.75
CA ALA A 27 0.38 -6.13 -21.91
C ALA A 27 1.24 -7.00 -21.02
N ILE A 28 2.55 -7.03 -21.29
CA ILE A 28 3.53 -7.53 -20.35
C ILE A 28 3.53 -6.49 -19.25
N SER A 29 2.57 -6.60 -18.33
CA SER A 29 2.71 -6.00 -17.02
C SER A 29 4.04 -6.53 -16.54
N SER A 30 5.04 -5.66 -16.38
CA SER A 30 6.20 -6.01 -15.58
C SER A 30 5.61 -6.53 -14.27
N LEU A 31 5.68 -7.83 -14.02
CA LEU A 31 5.15 -8.43 -12.81
C LEU A 31 6.14 -8.08 -11.69
N SER A 32 6.25 -6.78 -11.39
CA SER A 32 6.96 -6.31 -10.22
C SER A 32 6.24 -6.90 -9.03
N SER A 33 7.02 -7.46 -8.11
CA SER A 33 6.51 -7.80 -6.79
C SER A 33 5.80 -6.57 -6.20
N PRO A 34 4.62 -6.73 -5.60
CA PRO A 34 3.91 -5.59 -5.01
C PRO A 34 4.80 -4.93 -3.96
N THR A 35 4.60 -3.64 -3.73
CA THR A 35 5.22 -2.93 -2.62
C THR A 35 4.52 -3.29 -1.30
N ALA A 36 5.15 -3.01 -0.16
CA ALA A 36 4.50 -3.21 1.15
C ALA A 36 3.19 -2.41 1.30
N TYR A 37 3.08 -1.28 0.60
CA TYR A 37 1.89 -0.42 0.58
C TYR A 37 0.77 -1.07 -0.25
N GLU A 38 1.10 -1.66 -1.40
CA GLU A 38 0.13 -2.40 -2.22
C GLU A 38 -0.34 -3.67 -1.51
N VAL A 39 0.53 -4.36 -0.77
CA VAL A 39 0.14 -5.51 0.07
C VAL A 39 -0.90 -5.11 1.12
N LEU A 40 -0.82 -3.90 1.68
CA LEU A 40 -1.86 -3.42 2.60
C LEU A 40 -3.18 -3.18 1.87
N ASP A 41 -3.14 -2.52 0.72
CA ASP A 41 -4.32 -2.20 -0.09
C ASP A 41 -5.07 -3.47 -0.53
N ASP A 42 -4.32 -4.46 -1.05
CA ASP A 42 -4.84 -5.79 -1.41
C ASP A 42 -5.49 -6.52 -0.22
N ASN A 43 -5.08 -6.18 1.01
CA ASN A 43 -5.62 -6.73 2.25
C ASN A 43 -6.59 -5.76 2.95
N ASN A 44 -7.21 -4.85 2.21
CA ASN A 44 -8.28 -3.97 2.66
C ASN A 44 -7.81 -2.94 3.71
N PHE A 45 -6.56 -2.48 3.65
CA PHE A 45 -6.03 -1.42 4.51
C PHE A 45 -5.54 -0.23 3.68
N PRO A 46 -5.67 1.00 4.21
CA PRO A 46 -5.13 2.17 3.54
C PRO A 46 -3.59 2.14 3.59
N ALA A 47 -2.94 2.58 2.50
CA ALA A 47 -1.49 2.57 2.37
C ALA A 47 -0.77 3.38 3.48
N GLY A 48 -1.37 4.49 3.95
CA GLY A 48 -0.81 5.33 5.01
C GLY A 48 -0.86 4.72 6.42
N LEU A 49 -1.36 3.49 6.56
CA LEU A 49 -1.11 2.69 7.77
C LEU A 49 0.38 2.38 7.95
N LEU A 50 1.17 2.46 6.87
CA LEU A 50 2.63 2.46 6.92
C LEU A 50 3.18 3.88 6.71
N PRO A 51 4.14 4.32 7.53
CA PRO A 51 4.87 5.53 7.23
C PRO A 51 5.74 5.37 5.98
N ASP A 52 6.15 6.48 5.42
CA ASP A 52 7.10 6.49 4.30
C ASP A 52 8.49 6.00 4.70
N GLY A 53 9.16 5.35 3.74
CA GLY A 53 10.54 4.89 3.90
C GLY A 53 10.68 3.41 4.29
N VAL A 54 9.69 2.57 3.94
CA VAL A 54 9.88 1.11 3.94
C VAL A 54 11.06 0.76 3.04
N SER A 55 12.05 0.05 3.58
CA SER A 55 13.23 -0.39 2.82
C SER A 55 13.00 -1.71 2.09
N SER A 56 12.27 -2.63 2.72
CA SER A 56 11.92 -3.95 2.18
C SER A 56 10.81 -4.58 3.01
N TYR A 57 10.28 -5.71 2.55
CA TYR A 57 9.33 -6.53 3.30
C TYR A 57 9.47 -8.01 2.90
N ASP A 58 9.00 -8.90 3.78
CA ASP A 58 8.77 -10.31 3.53
C ASP A 58 7.28 -10.61 3.71
N LEU A 59 6.72 -11.45 2.84
CA LEU A 59 5.34 -11.94 2.96
C LEU A 59 5.26 -13.42 2.57
N ASN A 60 4.77 -14.24 3.48
CA ASN A 60 4.33 -15.59 3.16
C ASN A 60 2.86 -15.54 2.75
N ILE A 61 2.58 -15.63 1.45
CA ILE A 61 1.22 -15.54 0.90
C ILE A 61 0.28 -16.66 1.38
N THR A 62 0.83 -17.80 1.81
CA THR A 62 0.05 -18.95 2.27
C THR A 62 -0.39 -18.78 3.72
N THR A 63 0.48 -18.25 4.57
CA THR A 63 0.20 -18.11 6.02
C THR A 63 -0.23 -16.70 6.41
N GLY A 64 0.01 -15.71 5.56
CA GLY A 64 -0.14 -14.29 5.88
C GLY A 64 0.96 -13.74 6.80
N GLN A 65 1.98 -14.53 7.16
CA GLN A 65 3.07 -14.04 7.98
C GLN A 65 3.87 -12.99 7.21
N PHE A 66 4.12 -11.85 7.83
CA PHE A 66 4.86 -10.76 7.18
C PHE A 66 5.90 -10.12 8.12
N SER A 67 6.89 -9.48 7.53
CA SER A 67 7.83 -8.56 8.20
C SER A 67 8.08 -7.35 7.31
N VAL A 68 8.15 -6.16 7.89
CA VAL A 68 8.47 -4.92 7.18
C VAL A 68 9.68 -4.28 7.83
N TYR A 69 10.56 -3.73 7.00
CA TYR A 69 11.85 -3.20 7.41
C TYR A 69 11.93 -1.69 7.12
N PHE A 70 12.50 -0.97 8.08
CA PHE A 70 12.87 0.43 8.00
C PHE A 70 14.33 0.58 8.42
N ASN A 71 15.03 1.56 7.87
CA ASN A 71 16.42 1.84 8.24
C ASN A 71 16.58 2.35 9.68
N ARG A 72 15.50 2.84 10.30
CA ARG A 72 15.51 3.42 11.66
C ARG A 72 14.14 3.27 12.31
N THR A 73 14.09 3.55 13.63
CA THR A 73 12.80 3.74 14.31
C THR A 73 12.08 4.95 13.71
N CYS A 74 10.84 4.76 13.29
CA CYS A 74 9.98 5.82 12.80
C CYS A 74 9.01 6.26 13.90
N ARG A 75 8.81 7.57 14.06
CA ARG A 75 7.80 8.15 14.94
C ARG A 75 7.05 9.21 14.17
N PHE A 76 5.75 9.32 14.38
CA PHE A 76 4.94 10.38 13.77
C PHE A 76 3.70 10.65 14.64
N SER A 77 3.02 11.75 14.34
CA SER A 77 1.77 12.12 14.98
C SER A 77 0.64 12.09 13.95
N LEU A 78 -0.45 11.40 14.25
CA LEU A 78 -1.70 11.49 13.50
C LEU A 78 -2.56 12.61 14.10
N GLN A 79 -3.08 13.48 13.25
CA GLN A 79 -3.93 14.62 13.65
C GLN A 79 -3.38 15.37 14.88
N ASN A 80 -2.06 15.54 14.91
CA ASN A 80 -1.28 16.22 15.96
C ASN A 80 -1.41 15.68 17.39
N SER A 81 -2.20 14.62 17.64
CA SER A 81 -2.60 14.19 18.99
C SER A 81 -2.24 12.74 19.30
N TYR A 82 -2.19 11.87 18.29
CA TYR A 82 -1.89 10.46 18.48
C TYR A 82 -0.49 10.15 17.98
N HIS A 83 0.41 9.80 18.91
CA HIS A 83 1.78 9.46 18.54
C HIS A 83 1.93 7.97 18.28
N LEU A 84 2.39 7.62 17.08
CA LEU A 84 2.74 6.26 16.69
C LEU A 84 4.26 6.11 16.58
N LYS A 85 4.72 4.88 16.82
CA LYS A 85 6.13 4.50 16.74
C LYS A 85 6.26 3.10 16.12
N TYR A 86 7.01 3.01 15.04
CA TYR A 86 7.39 1.77 14.38
C TYR A 86 8.87 1.50 14.66
N LYS A 87 9.19 0.30 15.12
CA LYS A 87 10.57 -0.18 15.22
C LYS A 87 11.18 -0.39 13.82
N PRO A 88 12.51 -0.50 13.70
CA PRO A 88 13.17 -0.81 12.42
C PRO A 88 12.65 -2.10 11.75
N THR A 89 12.12 -3.03 12.55
CA THR A 89 11.41 -4.20 12.07
C THR A 89 10.08 -4.27 12.80
N PHE A 90 9.00 -4.47 12.06
CA PHE A 90 7.72 -4.85 12.63
C PHE A 90 7.14 -6.01 11.82
N ASN A 91 6.45 -6.91 12.52
CA ASN A 91 5.97 -8.16 11.94
C ASN A 91 4.66 -8.61 12.59
N GLY A 92 4.03 -9.60 11.97
CA GLY A 92 2.78 -10.18 12.42
C GLY A 92 2.17 -11.06 11.33
N TYR A 93 0.85 -11.17 11.34
CA TYR A 93 0.07 -11.85 10.31
C TYR A 93 -0.94 -10.88 9.70
N ILE A 94 -1.00 -10.87 8.37
CA ILE A 94 -1.95 -10.08 7.59
C ILE A 94 -3.00 -11.00 6.95
N SER A 95 -4.22 -10.52 6.96
CA SER A 95 -5.37 -11.07 6.24
C SER A 95 -6.31 -9.93 5.89
N ASN A 96 -7.32 -10.19 5.06
CA ASN A 96 -8.26 -9.16 4.64
C ASN A 96 -8.90 -8.44 5.85
N GLY A 97 -8.59 -7.16 6.01
CA GLY A 97 -9.09 -6.29 7.07
C GLY A 97 -8.54 -6.59 8.46
N LYS A 98 -7.50 -7.43 8.61
CA LYS A 98 -6.91 -7.74 9.92
C LYS A 98 -5.39 -7.93 9.89
N LEU A 99 -4.71 -7.16 10.74
CA LEU A 99 -3.33 -7.38 11.16
C LEU A 99 -3.32 -7.92 12.58
N SER A 100 -2.64 -9.03 12.84
CA SER A 100 -2.66 -9.69 14.15
C SER A 100 -1.29 -10.15 14.61
N SER A 101 -1.19 -10.37 15.92
CA SER A 101 0.07 -10.74 16.59
C SER A 101 1.20 -9.76 16.25
N LEU A 102 0.85 -8.47 16.16
CA LEU A 102 1.77 -7.42 15.78
C LEU A 102 2.87 -7.27 16.84
N LYS A 103 4.10 -7.08 16.36
CA LYS A 103 5.26 -6.73 17.17
C LYS A 103 5.99 -5.57 16.52
N GLY A 104 6.38 -4.59 17.33
CA GLY A 104 7.17 -3.46 16.87
C GLY A 104 6.40 -2.19 16.53
N VAL A 105 5.06 -2.19 16.65
CA VAL A 105 4.21 -1.00 16.48
C VAL A 105 3.68 -0.55 17.85
N TYR A 106 3.80 0.74 18.16
CA TYR A 106 3.41 1.28 19.46
C TYR A 106 2.62 2.58 19.31
N VAL A 107 1.63 2.77 20.17
CA VAL A 107 0.94 4.05 20.37
C VAL A 107 1.31 4.65 21.73
N ARG A 108 1.38 5.98 21.84
CA ARG A 108 1.62 6.67 23.11
C ARG A 108 0.32 6.87 23.86
N VAL A 109 0.25 6.39 25.09
CA VAL A 109 -0.86 6.58 26.01
C VAL A 109 -0.35 7.27 27.27
N PHE A 110 -0.85 8.48 27.54
CA PHE A 110 -0.27 9.41 28.51
C PHE A 110 1.24 9.61 28.26
N LEU A 111 2.10 9.04 29.10
CA LEU A 111 3.55 9.15 28.99
C LEU A 111 4.24 7.85 28.57
N VAL A 112 3.49 6.79 28.29
CA VAL A 112 4.07 5.46 28.04
C VAL A 112 3.68 4.92 26.67
N TRP A 113 4.63 4.27 26.01
CA TRP A 113 4.39 3.55 24.77
C TRP A 113 3.75 2.19 25.06
N ARG A 114 2.65 1.87 24.38
CA ARG A 114 1.93 0.60 24.45
C ARG A 114 2.05 -0.11 23.12
N GLU A 115 2.39 -1.40 23.15
CA GLU A 115 2.49 -2.22 21.94
C GLU A 115 1.09 -2.53 21.41
N ILE A 116 0.87 -2.28 20.12
CA ILE A 116 -0.34 -2.66 19.41
C ILE A 116 -0.18 -4.13 19.01
N GLU A 117 -1.16 -4.95 19.36
CA GLU A 117 -1.15 -6.39 19.10
C GLU A 117 -2.03 -6.78 17.91
N GLU A 118 -3.06 -5.97 17.63
CA GLU A 118 -4.00 -6.20 16.54
C GLU A 118 -4.51 -4.88 15.95
N ILE A 119 -4.71 -4.83 14.64
CA ILE A 119 -5.41 -3.75 13.93
C ILE A 119 -6.49 -4.39 13.07
N VAL A 120 -7.74 -4.00 13.27
CA VAL A 120 -8.90 -4.53 12.52
C VAL A 120 -9.61 -3.39 11.83
N ARG A 121 -9.89 -3.54 10.55
CA ARG A 121 -10.79 -2.64 9.84
C ARG A 121 -12.25 -3.02 10.10
N ARG A 122 -13.06 -2.02 10.43
CA ARG A 122 -14.52 -2.11 10.55
C ARG A 122 -15.13 -0.97 9.75
N GLU A 123 -15.64 -1.28 8.57
CA GLU A 123 -16.19 -0.26 7.66
C GLU A 123 -15.14 0.83 7.38
N ASP A 124 -15.39 2.05 7.87
CA ASP A 124 -14.55 3.22 7.69
C ASP A 124 -13.65 3.52 8.91
N ASP A 125 -13.58 2.58 9.86
CA ASP A 125 -12.75 2.68 11.06
C ASP A 125 -11.64 1.62 11.09
N LEU A 126 -10.51 1.97 11.70
CA LEU A 126 -9.45 1.08 12.12
C LEU A 126 -9.41 0.99 13.65
N VAL A 127 -9.55 -0.22 14.17
CA VAL A 127 -9.52 -0.52 15.60
C VAL A 127 -8.16 -1.07 15.99
N PHE A 128 -7.37 -0.25 16.68
CA PHE A 128 -6.04 -0.58 17.17
C PHE A 128 -6.17 -1.15 18.58
N SER A 129 -5.88 -2.44 18.75
CA SER A 129 -6.02 -3.15 20.02
C SER A 129 -4.67 -3.36 20.70
N MET A 130 -4.61 -3.05 21.98
CA MET A 130 -3.48 -3.32 22.87
C MET A 130 -4.02 -4.05 24.11
N ARG A 131 -3.91 -5.38 24.13
CA ARG A 131 -4.28 -6.28 25.23
C ARG A 131 -5.67 -6.05 25.87
N ILE A 132 -5.81 -5.05 26.76
CA ILE A 132 -7.03 -4.73 27.51
C ILE A 132 -7.69 -3.42 27.03
N SER A 133 -7.09 -2.73 26.06
CA SER A 133 -7.55 -1.43 25.56
C SER A 133 -7.58 -1.39 24.04
N SER A 134 -8.40 -0.53 23.47
CA SER A 134 -8.41 -0.23 22.04
C SER A 134 -8.57 1.27 21.78
N TYR A 135 -8.13 1.69 20.60
CA TYR A 135 -8.39 3.00 20.03
C TYR A 135 -9.03 2.83 18.66
N VAL A 136 -9.98 3.70 18.33
CA VAL A 136 -10.66 3.71 17.03
C VAL A 136 -10.18 4.94 16.28
N PHE A 137 -9.79 4.74 15.03
CA PHE A 137 -9.36 5.81 14.14
C PHE A 137 -10.12 5.72 12.82
N PRO A 138 -10.68 6.82 12.33
CA PRO A 138 -11.20 6.88 10.97
C PRO A 138 -10.13 6.51 9.93
N ILE A 139 -10.54 5.87 8.85
CA ILE A 139 -9.63 5.41 7.78
C ILE A 139 -8.97 6.58 7.03
N ASP A 140 -9.66 7.72 6.93
CA ASP A 140 -9.19 8.93 6.23
C ASP A 140 -7.88 9.49 6.83
N TYR A 141 -7.61 9.23 8.11
CA TYR A 141 -6.34 9.61 8.77
C TYR A 141 -5.12 8.88 8.18
N PHE A 142 -5.35 7.84 7.38
CA PHE A 142 -4.31 6.97 6.81
C PHE A 142 -4.35 6.93 5.28
N GLU A 143 -5.10 7.81 4.61
CA GLU A 143 -5.05 7.92 3.14
C GLU A 143 -3.67 8.40 2.68
N GLU A 144 -3.10 9.38 3.38
CA GLU A 144 -1.76 9.89 3.14
C GLU A 144 -0.71 9.14 3.96
N ARG A 145 0.46 8.88 3.34
CA ARG A 145 1.57 8.21 4.02
C ARG A 145 2.29 9.19 4.96
N PRO A 146 2.31 8.92 6.28
CA PRO A 146 2.93 9.83 7.23
C PRO A 146 4.47 9.81 7.10
N GLN A 147 5.08 10.99 7.17
CA GLN A 147 6.53 11.13 7.20
C GLN A 147 7.07 10.84 8.60
N CYS A 148 8.16 10.07 8.67
CA CYS A 148 8.85 9.85 9.93
C CYS A 148 9.47 11.14 10.47
N LEU A 149 9.12 11.52 11.70
CA LEU A 149 9.75 12.62 12.43
C LEU A 149 11.26 12.44 12.48
N CYS A 150 11.95 13.51 12.16
CA CYS A 150 13.39 13.56 12.10
C CYS A 150 13.95 14.17 13.38
N VAL A 151 14.68 13.38 14.17
CA VAL A 151 15.22 13.84 15.46
C VAL A 151 16.55 14.58 15.29
N LEU A 152 17.29 14.39 14.18
CA LEU A 152 18.52 15.10 13.86
C LEU A 152 18.61 15.39 12.35
N LYS A 153 18.77 16.67 11.99
CA LYS A 153 18.93 17.25 10.63
C LYS A 153 18.50 16.33 9.47
N CYS A 154 17.21 16.37 9.13
CA CYS A 154 16.78 15.93 7.82
C CYS A 154 17.23 16.95 6.79
N GLY A 155 18.07 16.53 5.85
CA GLY A 155 18.48 17.36 4.73
C GLY A 155 17.29 17.70 3.85
N GLY A 156 16.86 18.96 3.91
CA GLY A 156 16.23 19.73 2.84
C GLY A 156 14.92 19.21 2.23
N GLY A 157 13.79 19.76 2.69
CA GLY A 157 12.51 19.66 1.98
C GLY A 157 11.30 20.11 2.81
N GLN A 158 11.10 21.43 2.89
CA GLN A 158 9.89 22.21 3.24
C GLN A 158 8.81 21.59 4.16
N ALA A 159 8.71 22.05 5.41
CA ALA A 159 7.92 23.21 5.87
C ALA A 159 6.47 22.85 6.22
N SER A 160 6.17 22.85 7.52
CA SER A 160 4.85 23.23 8.00
C SER A 160 5.03 24.33 9.05
N LYS A 161 4.44 25.49 8.76
CA LYS A 161 4.31 26.61 9.68
C LYS A 161 3.30 26.21 10.76
N GLU A 162 3.69 26.25 12.03
CA GLU A 162 2.74 26.42 13.12
C GLU A 162 2.34 27.91 13.19
N THR A 163 1.03 28.15 13.28
CA THR A 163 0.42 29.38 13.79
C THR A 163 -0.21 29.04 15.12
#